data_AF-A0A161Z6A0-F1
#
_entry.id   AF-A0A161Z6A0-F1
#
_cell.length_a   1.000
_cell.length_b   1.000
_cell.length_c   1.000
_cell.angle_alpha   90.00
_cell.angle_beta   90.00
_cell.angle_gamma   90.00
#
_symmetry.space_group_name_H-M   'P 1'
#
loop_
_entity.id
_entity.type
_entity.pdbx_description
1 polymer ?
#
loop_
_entity_poly.entity_id
_entity_poly.type
_entity_poly.pdbx_seq_one_letter_code
_entity_poly.pdbx_strand_id
1 'polypeptide(L)'
;MLGMMFRPMMAAAPGLIDRTYVDYPASFGGATAGGPMPYVQSVDQAVAGMDRAVTDLAKRCPSTMFAGAGYSQGAHAMSMWAKRVGAGTGPIPAERVAGVALLADPARPPQAPVFPGRPGTRSPEPVPGTSGSEVARITVTDPGLGGSGIAPLADVDQGYGSLAGRVADICTPGDLACDAPEHAPIAHLITNIAGQSELNPQDPIAAISTVAQALATTSFKTAVPVINEDIQGTSLDELSYEPQKTISQRLAEASDPRTPLPSINDALSALIKVGTIGFNAVKTVVTKVFTPETIAELATVGLANPVAAAMTLGTKIASATMELVPPAAQSRLVNEAFTALQDNITDNRDLFNVATLVRYSDTIAKHQGYASVSASPTGQAPVIVAANWFAAAARDLAAHQGTR
;
A
#
# COMPACT_ATOMS: atom_id res chain seq x y z
N MET A 1 -11.07 -8.10 14.55
CA MET A 1 -11.10 -6.63 14.79
C MET A 1 -12.51 -6.06 14.66
N LEU A 2 -13.13 -6.04 13.47
CA LEU A 2 -14.42 -5.35 13.23
C LEU A 2 -15.60 -5.83 14.09
N GLY A 3 -15.59 -7.08 14.58
CA GLY A 3 -16.59 -7.53 15.57
C GLY A 3 -16.63 -6.72 16.86
N MET A 4 -15.48 -6.15 17.28
CA MET A 4 -15.39 -5.26 18.45
C MET A 4 -15.95 -3.86 18.17
N MET A 5 -16.06 -3.46 16.89
CA MET A 5 -16.73 -2.23 16.47
C MET A 5 -18.24 -2.43 16.36
N PHE A 6 -18.68 -3.50 15.68
CA PHE A 6 -20.10 -3.64 15.34
C PHE A 6 -21.01 -3.93 16.54
N ARG A 7 -20.49 -4.60 17.58
CA ARG A 7 -21.28 -4.87 18.78
C ARG A 7 -21.68 -3.59 19.53
N PRO A 8 -20.76 -2.70 19.93
CA PRO A 8 -21.14 -1.43 20.57
C PRO A 8 -21.90 -0.49 19.62
N MET A 9 -21.60 -0.49 18.32
CA MET A 9 -22.33 0.31 17.32
C MET A 9 -23.84 -0.02 17.32
N MET A 10 -24.19 -1.30 17.23
CA MET A 10 -25.59 -1.73 17.23
C MET A 10 -26.30 -1.44 18.56
N ALA A 11 -25.57 -1.50 19.68
CA ALA A 11 -26.11 -1.14 20.99
C ALA A 11 -26.38 0.37 21.12
N ALA A 12 -25.56 1.21 20.47
CA ALA A 12 -25.67 2.67 20.51
C ALA A 12 -26.75 3.25 19.57
N ALA A 13 -27.23 2.48 18.61
CA ALA A 13 -28.29 2.88 17.67
C ALA A 13 -29.26 1.71 17.38
N PRO A 14 -29.97 1.21 18.41
CA PRO A 14 -30.80 0.03 18.27
C PRO A 14 -31.95 0.25 17.29
N GLY A 15 -32.12 -0.68 16.34
CA GLY A 15 -33.17 -0.61 15.32
C GLY A 15 -32.91 0.39 14.18
N LEU A 16 -31.82 1.16 14.24
CA LEU A 16 -31.45 2.12 13.19
C LEU A 16 -30.37 1.61 12.24
N ILE A 17 -29.60 0.59 12.67
CA ILE A 17 -28.46 0.05 11.94
C ILE A 17 -28.56 -1.47 11.86
N ASP A 18 -28.26 -2.00 10.68
CA ASP A 18 -27.96 -3.41 10.46
C ASP A 18 -26.50 -3.58 9.99
N ARG A 19 -25.96 -4.79 10.08
CA ARG A 19 -24.57 -5.09 9.69
C ARG A 19 -24.49 -6.28 8.74
N THR A 20 -23.52 -6.23 7.84
CA THR A 20 -23.15 -7.37 6.99
C THR A 20 -21.64 -7.42 6.91
N TYR A 21 -21.08 -8.63 7.04
CA TYR A 21 -19.67 -8.88 6.74
C TYR A 21 -19.55 -9.25 5.27
N VAL A 22 -18.56 -8.68 4.61
CA VAL A 22 -18.21 -9.07 3.24
C VAL A 22 -17.36 -10.33 3.35
N ASP A 23 -17.88 -11.44 2.87
CA ASP A 23 -17.12 -12.68 2.79
C ASP A 23 -16.15 -12.60 1.60
N TYR A 24 -14.88 -12.88 1.87
CA TYR A 24 -13.81 -12.87 0.90
C TYR A 24 -12.61 -13.66 1.46
N PRO A 25 -11.64 -14.04 0.62
CA PRO A 25 -10.55 -14.91 1.04
C PRO A 25 -9.71 -14.41 2.21
N ALA A 26 -9.54 -13.09 2.38
CA ALA A 26 -8.67 -12.51 3.41
C ALA A 26 -7.24 -13.08 3.40
N SER A 27 -6.72 -13.35 2.20
CA SER A 27 -5.49 -14.09 1.96
C SER A 27 -4.29 -13.19 1.67
N PHE A 28 -3.11 -13.61 2.12
CA PHE A 28 -1.82 -13.05 1.76
C PHE A 28 -0.92 -14.18 1.25
N GLY A 29 -1.32 -14.83 0.16
CA GLY A 29 -0.49 -15.87 -0.46
C GLY A 29 -0.22 -17.07 0.46
N GLY A 30 -1.06 -17.38 1.45
CA GLY A 30 -0.81 -18.46 2.42
C GLY A 30 -0.07 -18.04 3.70
N ALA A 31 0.40 -16.79 3.79
CA ALA A 31 0.94 -16.24 5.04
C ALA A 31 -0.15 -15.95 6.11
N THR A 32 -1.43 -16.03 5.73
CA THR A 32 -2.59 -15.88 6.61
C THR A 32 -3.50 -17.11 6.52
N ALA A 33 -4.43 -17.23 7.46
CA ALA A 33 -5.44 -18.30 7.44
C ALA A 33 -6.41 -18.24 6.23
N GLY A 34 -6.33 -17.22 5.38
CA GLY A 34 -7.17 -17.01 4.20
C GLY A 34 -6.88 -17.90 2.99
N GLY A 35 -5.96 -18.86 3.13
CA GLY A 35 -5.55 -19.76 2.04
C GLY A 35 -4.44 -19.16 1.16
N PRO A 36 -4.12 -19.77 0.00
CA PRO A 36 -2.95 -19.42 -0.82
C PRO A 36 -3.15 -18.26 -1.81
N MET A 37 -4.33 -17.64 -1.84
CA MET A 37 -4.64 -16.62 -2.85
C MET A 37 -3.72 -15.39 -2.75
N PRO A 38 -3.19 -14.88 -3.87
CA PRO A 38 -2.41 -13.64 -3.86
C PRO A 38 -3.15 -12.45 -3.24
N TYR A 39 -2.42 -11.61 -2.52
CA TYR A 39 -2.93 -10.43 -1.81
C TYR A 39 -3.83 -9.56 -2.68
N VAL A 40 -3.34 -9.15 -3.86
CA VAL A 40 -4.08 -8.26 -4.77
C VAL A 40 -5.37 -8.92 -5.25
N GLN A 41 -5.35 -10.22 -5.56
CA GLN A 41 -6.55 -10.96 -5.94
C GLN A 41 -7.56 -11.05 -4.78
N SER A 42 -7.09 -11.24 -3.55
CA SER A 42 -7.94 -11.23 -2.35
C SER A 42 -8.61 -9.86 -2.15
N VAL A 43 -7.86 -8.76 -2.33
CA VAL A 43 -8.39 -7.39 -2.28
C VAL A 43 -9.42 -7.15 -3.39
N ASP A 44 -9.13 -7.53 -4.63
CA ASP A 44 -10.06 -7.40 -5.76
C ASP A 44 -11.37 -8.16 -5.53
N GLN A 45 -11.30 -9.36 -4.96
CA GLN A 45 -12.48 -10.14 -4.59
C GLN A 45 -13.28 -9.48 -3.47
N ALA A 46 -12.64 -8.86 -2.49
CA ALA A 46 -13.33 -8.08 -1.46
C ALA A 46 -14.07 -6.88 -2.07
N VAL A 47 -13.44 -6.14 -2.98
CA VAL A 47 -14.06 -5.01 -3.70
C VAL A 47 -15.27 -5.49 -4.51
N ALA A 48 -15.12 -6.57 -5.28
CA ALA A 48 -16.22 -7.16 -6.05
C ALA A 48 -17.34 -7.73 -5.14
N GLY A 49 -16.99 -8.25 -3.96
CA GLY A 49 -17.94 -8.69 -2.94
C GLY A 49 -18.76 -7.53 -2.37
N MET A 50 -18.09 -6.42 -2.02
CA MET A 50 -18.75 -5.19 -1.58
C MET A 50 -19.69 -4.64 -2.64
N ASP A 51 -19.25 -4.57 -3.90
CA ASP A 51 -20.08 -4.09 -5.00
C ASP A 51 -21.37 -4.90 -5.14
N ARG A 52 -21.28 -6.24 -5.10
CA ARG A 52 -22.45 -7.13 -5.17
C ARG A 52 -23.37 -6.92 -3.96
N ALA A 53 -22.82 -6.95 -2.75
CA ALA A 53 -23.60 -6.81 -1.52
C ALA A 53 -24.36 -5.47 -1.46
N VAL A 54 -23.67 -4.37 -1.78
CA VAL A 54 -24.25 -3.02 -1.81
C VAL A 54 -25.29 -2.91 -2.93
N THR A 55 -24.99 -3.40 -4.13
CA THR A 55 -25.92 -3.37 -5.27
C THR A 55 -27.21 -4.12 -4.94
N ASP A 56 -27.11 -5.33 -4.39
CA ASP A 56 -28.26 -6.16 -4.06
C ASP A 56 -29.11 -5.54 -2.94
N LEU A 57 -28.46 -4.99 -1.92
CA LEU A 57 -29.18 -4.29 -0.84
C LEU A 57 -29.82 -3.00 -1.34
N ALA A 58 -29.12 -2.21 -2.15
CA ALA A 58 -29.64 -0.96 -2.71
C ALA A 58 -30.86 -1.18 -3.61
N LYS A 59 -30.91 -2.31 -4.34
CA LYS A 59 -32.07 -2.74 -5.14
C LYS A 59 -33.26 -3.13 -4.28
N ARG A 60 -33.03 -3.93 -3.22
CA ARG A 60 -34.09 -4.37 -2.30
C ARG A 60 -34.62 -3.25 -1.41
N CYS A 61 -33.73 -2.33 -1.01
CA CYS A 61 -34.02 -1.25 -0.09
C CYS A 61 -33.52 0.09 -0.67
N PRO A 62 -34.29 0.75 -1.56
CA PRO A 62 -33.85 1.96 -2.27
C PRO A 62 -33.54 3.16 -1.37
N SER A 63 -34.10 3.23 -0.17
CA SER A 63 -33.89 4.30 0.80
C SER A 63 -32.74 4.05 1.79
N THR A 64 -32.12 2.87 1.77
CA THR A 64 -31.04 2.52 2.70
C THR A 64 -29.80 3.40 2.47
N MET A 65 -29.22 3.89 3.55
CA MET A 65 -27.91 4.53 3.58
C MET A 65 -26.84 3.50 3.96
N PHE A 66 -25.63 3.67 3.46
CA PHE A 66 -24.53 2.72 3.63
C PHE A 66 -23.40 3.32 4.45
N ALA A 67 -22.77 2.54 5.31
CA ALA A 67 -21.51 2.90 5.95
C ALA A 67 -20.57 1.69 5.86
N GLY A 68 -19.26 1.96 5.73
CA GLY A 68 -18.26 0.92 5.49
C GLY A 68 -17.12 0.99 6.48
N ALA A 69 -16.71 -0.14 7.05
CA ALA A 69 -15.49 -0.20 7.85
C ALA A 69 -14.57 -1.30 7.35
N GLY A 70 -13.27 -1.02 7.32
CA GLY A 70 -12.24 -1.98 6.94
C GLY A 70 -11.12 -2.02 7.98
N TYR A 71 -10.45 -3.16 8.08
CA TYR A 71 -9.25 -3.32 8.91
C TYR A 71 -8.15 -4.05 8.12
N SER A 72 -6.93 -3.52 8.13
CA SER A 72 -5.77 -4.12 7.44
C SER A 72 -6.07 -4.35 5.94
N GLN A 73 -5.94 -5.56 5.41
CA GLN A 73 -6.34 -5.86 4.02
C GLN A 73 -7.79 -5.45 3.70
N GLY A 74 -8.72 -5.57 4.65
CA GLY A 74 -10.09 -5.10 4.46
C GLY A 74 -10.21 -3.57 4.42
N ALA A 75 -9.29 -2.85 5.07
CA ALA A 75 -9.19 -1.39 4.95
C ALA A 75 -8.69 -1.00 3.55
N HIS A 76 -7.71 -1.72 3.00
CA HIS A 76 -7.30 -1.52 1.60
C HIS A 76 -8.49 -1.69 0.64
N ALA A 77 -9.21 -2.81 0.73
CA ALA A 77 -10.36 -3.04 -0.12
C ALA A 77 -11.45 -1.96 0.06
N MET A 78 -11.74 -1.57 1.29
CA MET A 78 -12.74 -0.53 1.60
C MET A 78 -12.30 0.85 1.07
N SER A 79 -11.00 1.15 1.12
CA SER A 79 -10.37 2.35 0.57
C SER A 79 -10.59 2.41 -0.94
N MET A 80 -10.27 1.33 -1.67
CA MET A 80 -10.52 1.22 -3.10
C MET A 80 -12.01 1.36 -3.46
N TRP A 81 -12.89 0.72 -2.70
CA TRP A 81 -14.34 0.84 -2.90
C TRP A 81 -14.82 2.29 -2.69
N ALA A 82 -14.36 2.94 -1.62
CA ALA A 82 -14.70 4.33 -1.32
C ALA A 82 -14.17 5.29 -2.40
N LYS A 83 -12.94 5.09 -2.89
CA LYS A 83 -12.38 5.86 -4.02
C LYS A 83 -13.28 5.77 -5.25
N ARG A 84 -13.74 4.57 -5.61
CA ARG A 84 -14.68 4.36 -6.74
C ARG A 84 -16.03 5.04 -6.54
N VAL A 85 -16.64 4.90 -5.36
CA VAL A 85 -17.93 5.56 -5.06
C VAL A 85 -17.77 7.09 -5.06
N GLY A 86 -16.70 7.60 -4.46
CA GLY A 86 -16.39 9.03 -4.43
C GLY A 86 -16.11 9.64 -5.80
N ALA A 87 -15.58 8.85 -6.73
CA ALA A 87 -15.39 9.22 -8.13
C ALA A 87 -16.64 9.01 -9.02
N GLY A 88 -17.74 8.49 -8.47
CA GLY A 88 -18.98 8.22 -9.21
C GLY A 88 -18.95 6.97 -10.10
N THR A 89 -17.96 6.10 -9.93
CA THR A 89 -17.81 4.82 -10.66
C THR A 89 -18.15 3.58 -9.82
N GLY A 90 -18.66 3.81 -8.61
CA GLY A 90 -19.12 2.78 -7.69
C GLY A 90 -20.58 2.34 -7.91
N PRO A 91 -21.05 1.34 -7.14
CA PRO A 91 -22.38 0.73 -7.31
C PRO A 91 -23.55 1.63 -6.85
N ILE A 92 -23.24 2.70 -6.11
CA ILE A 92 -24.20 3.67 -5.57
C ILE A 92 -23.62 5.07 -5.65
N PRO A 93 -24.46 6.12 -5.70
CA PRO A 93 -24.01 7.51 -5.59
C PRO A 93 -23.41 7.80 -4.20
N ALA A 94 -22.39 8.67 -4.15
CA ALA A 94 -21.67 9.02 -2.92
C ALA A 94 -22.56 9.60 -1.82
N GLU A 95 -23.68 10.21 -2.18
CA GLU A 95 -24.67 10.76 -1.26
C GLU A 95 -25.33 9.67 -0.40
N ARG A 96 -25.34 8.43 -0.87
CA ARG A 96 -25.88 7.28 -0.12
C ARG A 96 -24.90 6.67 0.89
N VAL A 97 -23.69 7.22 1.02
CA VAL A 97 -22.68 6.76 1.99
C VAL A 97 -22.62 7.68 3.20
N ALA A 98 -23.01 7.20 4.38
CA ALA A 98 -23.00 7.95 5.62
C ALA A 98 -21.58 8.15 6.20
N GLY A 99 -20.67 7.22 5.94
CA GLY A 99 -19.28 7.32 6.39
C GLY A 99 -18.47 6.05 6.10
N VAL A 100 -17.15 6.20 6.04
CA VAL A 100 -16.19 5.11 5.86
C VAL A 100 -15.08 5.22 6.90
N ALA A 101 -14.82 4.14 7.63
CA ALA A 101 -13.75 4.06 8.62
C ALA A 101 -12.70 3.02 8.21
N LEU A 102 -11.49 3.47 7.90
CA LEU A 102 -10.36 2.65 7.52
C LEU A 102 -9.42 2.54 8.73
N LEU A 103 -9.14 1.31 9.14
CA LEU A 103 -8.26 1.01 10.28
C LEU A 103 -7.05 0.26 9.75
N ALA A 104 -5.84 0.80 9.95
CA ALA A 104 -4.63 0.21 9.41
C ALA A 104 -4.63 0.08 7.87
N ASP A 105 -5.03 1.12 7.14
CA ASP A 105 -5.14 1.07 5.66
C ASP A 105 -3.76 0.95 4.98
N PRO A 106 -3.46 -0.18 4.30
CA PRO A 106 -2.29 -0.31 3.44
C PRO A 106 -2.22 0.68 2.29
N ALA A 107 -3.35 1.25 1.86
CA ALA A 107 -3.40 2.24 0.80
C ALA A 107 -3.36 3.69 1.31
N ARG A 108 -2.99 3.91 2.58
CA ARG A 108 -2.88 5.25 3.17
C ARG A 108 -1.79 6.08 2.46
N PRO A 109 -2.11 7.26 1.90
CA PRO A 109 -1.10 8.13 1.28
C PRO A 109 -0.08 8.68 2.31
N PRO A 110 1.15 9.00 1.88
CA PRO A 110 2.11 9.68 2.75
C PRO A 110 1.53 11.01 3.25
N GLN A 111 1.81 11.34 4.51
CA GLN A 111 1.39 12.60 5.14
C GLN A 111 -0.13 12.86 5.11
N ALA A 112 -0.95 11.83 4.86
CA ALA A 112 -2.40 11.98 4.79
C ALA A 112 -2.99 12.36 6.16
N PRO A 113 -3.85 13.40 6.25
CA PRO A 113 -4.58 13.69 7.47
C PRO A 113 -5.58 12.57 7.76
N VAL A 114 -6.07 12.50 9.00
CA VAL A 114 -7.04 11.46 9.41
C VAL A 114 -8.34 11.49 8.60
N PHE A 115 -8.72 12.65 8.02
CA PHE A 115 -9.76 12.78 7.00
C PHE A 115 -9.12 13.24 5.67
N PRO A 116 -8.73 12.30 4.78
CA PRO A 116 -8.07 12.67 3.53
C PRO A 116 -8.93 13.59 2.66
N GLY A 117 -8.29 14.61 2.07
CA GLY A 117 -8.95 15.69 1.34
C GLY A 117 -9.51 16.83 2.22
N ARG A 118 -9.46 16.71 3.56
CA ARG A 118 -9.92 17.74 4.51
C ARG A 118 -8.87 18.01 5.60
N PRO A 119 -7.69 18.58 5.26
CA PRO A 119 -6.62 18.82 6.22
C PRO A 119 -7.09 19.70 7.39
N GLY A 120 -6.65 19.36 8.60
CA GLY A 120 -7.01 20.06 9.84
C GLY A 120 -8.38 19.68 10.43
N THR A 121 -9.20 18.93 9.69
CA THR A 121 -10.49 18.44 10.18
C THR A 121 -10.30 17.28 11.15
N ARG A 122 -11.04 17.28 12.26
CA ARG A 122 -10.98 16.23 13.31
C ARG A 122 -12.34 15.60 13.61
N SER A 123 -13.38 16.02 12.92
CA SER A 123 -14.74 15.49 13.05
C SER A 123 -15.29 15.12 11.67
N PRO A 124 -16.04 14.02 11.52
CA PRO A 124 -16.62 13.65 10.24
C PRO A 124 -17.58 14.72 9.69
N GLU A 125 -17.60 14.88 8.36
CA GLU A 125 -18.62 15.71 7.72
C GLU A 125 -20.03 15.11 7.88
N PRO A 126 -21.07 15.96 7.95
CA PRO A 126 -22.46 15.51 8.01
C PRO A 126 -22.84 14.55 6.89
N VAL A 127 -23.73 13.61 7.20
CA VAL A 127 -24.39 12.80 6.17
C VAL A 127 -25.21 13.74 5.28
N PRO A 128 -25.13 13.64 3.94
CA PRO A 128 -25.87 14.53 3.05
C PRO A 128 -27.37 14.60 3.38
N GLY A 129 -27.87 15.82 3.56
CA GLY A 129 -29.26 16.09 3.88
C GLY A 129 -29.60 16.06 5.37
N THR A 130 -28.67 15.75 6.28
CA THR A 130 -28.91 15.84 7.74
C THR A 130 -28.27 17.11 8.32
N SER A 131 -28.63 17.45 9.57
CA SER A 131 -28.00 18.56 10.30
C SER A 131 -26.58 18.24 10.79
N GLY A 132 -26.21 16.95 10.86
CA GLY A 132 -24.93 16.48 11.37
C GLY A 132 -24.72 16.70 12.87
N SER A 133 -25.77 16.95 13.64
CA SER A 133 -25.69 17.35 15.04
C SER A 133 -25.07 16.31 15.97
N GLU A 134 -25.21 15.03 15.63
CA GLU A 134 -24.64 13.91 16.36
C GLU A 134 -23.21 13.62 15.86
N VAL A 135 -23.00 13.57 14.53
CA VAL A 135 -21.66 13.28 13.98
C VAL A 135 -20.63 14.36 14.31
N ALA A 136 -21.04 15.62 14.42
CA ALA A 136 -20.16 16.73 14.80
C ALA A 136 -19.57 16.61 16.22
N ARG A 137 -20.09 15.70 17.05
CA ARG A 137 -19.57 15.40 18.39
C ARG A 137 -18.47 14.35 18.39
N ILE A 138 -18.28 13.67 17.27
CA ILE A 138 -17.23 12.68 17.11
C ILE A 138 -15.93 13.40 16.82
N THR A 139 -14.92 13.13 17.62
CA THR A 139 -13.58 13.72 17.44
C THR A 139 -12.55 12.61 17.33
N VAL A 140 -11.76 12.66 16.26
CA VAL A 140 -10.64 11.75 16.01
C VAL A 140 -9.34 12.52 16.23
N THR A 141 -8.37 11.87 16.87
CA THR A 141 -7.02 12.41 16.99
C THR A 141 -6.28 12.17 15.68
N ASP A 142 -5.72 13.24 15.11
CA ASP A 142 -4.74 13.14 14.02
C ASP A 142 -3.32 13.12 14.63
N PRO A 143 -2.57 12.01 14.51
CA PRO A 143 -1.21 11.92 15.01
C PRO A 143 -0.17 12.60 14.12
N GLY A 144 -0.54 13.13 12.94
CA GLY A 144 0.38 13.82 12.03
C GLY A 144 1.47 12.89 11.49
N LEU A 145 1.08 11.72 11.00
CA LEU A 145 2.02 10.68 10.54
C LEU A 145 2.64 11.05 9.20
N GLY A 146 3.97 11.07 9.15
CA GLY A 146 4.73 11.24 7.91
C GLY A 146 4.74 10.00 7.01
N GLY A 147 4.63 8.79 7.57
CA GLY A 147 4.68 7.54 6.82
C GLY A 147 3.49 7.32 5.89
N SER A 148 3.57 6.25 5.08
CA SER A 148 2.57 5.81 4.12
C SER A 148 2.20 4.34 4.34
N GLY A 149 1.14 3.85 3.68
CA GLY A 149 0.82 2.42 3.70
C GLY A 149 1.63 1.61 2.68
N ILE A 150 1.64 0.28 2.86
CA ILE A 150 2.47 -0.67 2.07
C ILE A 150 1.75 -1.34 0.89
N ALA A 151 0.53 -0.92 0.55
CA ALA A 151 -0.18 -1.39 -0.64
C ALA A 151 0.65 -1.12 -1.91
N PRO A 152 0.32 -1.77 -3.05
CA PRO A 152 0.88 -1.38 -4.33
C PRO A 152 0.73 0.13 -4.57
N LEU A 153 1.78 0.77 -5.10
CA LEU A 153 1.83 2.24 -5.25
C LEU A 153 0.65 2.81 -6.04
N ALA A 154 0.12 2.05 -7.01
CA ALA A 154 -1.05 2.43 -7.80
C ALA A 154 -2.33 2.61 -6.95
N ASP A 155 -2.40 1.98 -5.78
CA ASP A 155 -3.55 2.09 -4.88
C ASP A 155 -3.37 3.18 -3.83
N VAL A 156 -2.14 3.65 -3.58
CA VAL A 156 -1.82 4.64 -2.54
C VAL A 156 -2.27 6.06 -2.94
N ASP A 157 -2.32 6.36 -4.24
CA ASP A 157 -2.66 7.71 -4.73
C ASP A 157 -3.98 7.75 -5.50
N GLN A 158 -5.08 8.01 -4.79
CA GLN A 158 -6.33 8.60 -5.31
C GLN A 158 -7.12 9.23 -4.14
N GLY A 159 -7.61 10.46 -4.29
CA GLY A 159 -8.50 11.06 -3.30
C GLY A 159 -9.89 10.40 -3.26
N TYR A 160 -10.63 10.57 -2.17
CA TYR A 160 -11.99 10.00 -2.02
C TYR A 160 -13.10 10.79 -2.72
N GLY A 161 -12.77 11.75 -3.60
CA GLY A 161 -13.74 12.54 -4.36
C GLY A 161 -14.86 13.14 -3.49
N SER A 162 -16.11 12.91 -3.88
CA SER A 162 -17.31 13.38 -3.16
C SER A 162 -17.49 12.78 -1.75
N LEU A 163 -16.68 11.78 -1.36
CA LEU A 163 -16.63 11.23 0.00
C LEU A 163 -15.57 11.90 0.89
N ALA A 164 -14.76 12.84 0.39
CA ALA A 164 -13.80 13.57 1.22
C ALA A 164 -14.49 14.18 2.46
N GLY A 165 -13.90 13.98 3.65
CA GLY A 165 -14.51 14.37 4.93
C GLY A 165 -15.50 13.35 5.52
N ARG A 166 -15.97 12.38 4.74
CA ARG A 166 -16.76 11.23 5.19
C ARG A 166 -15.97 9.91 5.14
N VAL A 167 -14.68 9.96 4.82
CA VAL A 167 -13.74 8.85 4.97
C VAL A 167 -12.71 9.21 6.04
N ALA A 168 -12.60 8.40 7.09
CA ALA A 168 -11.55 8.50 8.09
C ALA A 168 -10.53 7.38 7.88
N ASP A 169 -9.26 7.75 7.73
CA ASP A 169 -8.13 6.84 7.63
C ASP A 169 -7.32 6.90 8.93
N ILE A 170 -7.62 5.97 9.83
CA ILE A 170 -7.06 5.93 11.19
C ILE A 170 -5.91 4.93 11.18
N CYS A 171 -4.72 5.45 11.46
CA CYS A 171 -3.49 4.68 11.55
C CYS A 171 -2.82 4.86 12.92
N THR A 172 -2.39 3.76 13.52
CA THR A 172 -1.62 3.78 14.76
C THR A 172 -0.16 4.09 14.44
N PRO A 173 0.48 5.09 15.10
CA PRO A 173 1.90 5.37 14.88
C PRO A 173 2.77 4.11 15.06
N GLY A 174 3.61 3.82 14.06
CA GLY A 174 4.48 2.64 14.05
C GLY A 174 3.84 1.35 13.52
N ASP A 175 2.58 1.38 13.07
CA ASP A 175 1.97 0.27 12.33
C ASP A 175 2.45 0.29 10.87
N LEU A 176 3.36 -0.62 10.52
CA LEU A 176 3.94 -0.68 9.17
C LEU A 176 2.89 -0.92 8.07
N ALA A 177 1.68 -1.37 8.38
CA ALA A 177 0.65 -1.47 7.35
C ALA A 177 0.32 -0.09 6.76
N CYS A 178 0.24 0.97 7.58
CA CYS A 178 -0.31 2.28 7.20
C CYS A 178 0.60 3.49 7.54
N ASP A 179 1.71 3.26 8.24
CA ASP A 179 2.71 4.25 8.65
C ASP A 179 4.13 3.74 8.33
N ALA A 180 4.32 2.96 7.27
CA ALA A 180 5.65 2.62 6.76
C ALA A 180 6.46 3.88 6.40
N PRO A 181 7.79 3.85 6.57
CA PRO A 181 8.63 5.00 6.28
C PRO A 181 8.46 5.54 4.85
N GLU A 182 8.47 6.87 4.71
CA GLU A 182 8.26 7.56 3.42
C GLU A 182 9.37 7.24 2.42
N HIS A 183 10.61 7.03 2.90
CA HIS A 183 11.76 6.65 2.08
C HIS A 183 12.08 5.17 2.26
N ALA A 184 11.14 4.32 1.85
CA ALA A 184 11.36 2.88 1.75
C ALA A 184 10.59 2.24 0.56
N PRO A 185 10.81 2.62 -0.71
CA PRO A 185 10.18 1.98 -1.87
C PRO A 185 10.33 0.46 -1.87
N ILE A 186 11.44 -0.06 -1.34
CA ILE A 186 11.66 -1.51 -1.20
C ILE A 186 10.61 -2.20 -0.31
N ALA A 187 9.96 -1.48 0.61
CA ALA A 187 8.90 -2.04 1.46
C ALA A 187 7.67 -2.44 0.62
N HIS A 188 7.33 -1.65 -0.39
CA HIS A 188 6.28 -2.00 -1.35
C HIS A 188 6.69 -3.19 -2.20
N LEU A 189 7.93 -3.25 -2.68
CA LEU A 189 8.48 -4.40 -3.41
C LEU A 189 8.35 -5.69 -2.60
N ILE A 190 8.84 -5.70 -1.35
CA ILE A 190 8.78 -6.88 -0.48
C ILE A 190 7.33 -7.30 -0.24
N THR A 191 6.44 -6.33 0.04
CA THR A 191 5.02 -6.61 0.28
C THR A 191 4.35 -7.18 -0.96
N ASN A 192 4.63 -6.64 -2.14
CA ASN A 192 4.07 -7.12 -3.40
C ASN A 192 4.57 -8.51 -3.75
N ILE A 193 5.87 -8.79 -3.61
CA ILE A 193 6.45 -10.12 -3.89
C ILE A 193 5.91 -11.15 -2.90
N ALA A 194 5.93 -10.85 -1.60
CA ALA A 194 5.38 -11.74 -0.59
C ALA A 194 3.87 -11.97 -0.80
N GLY A 195 3.13 -10.93 -1.16
CA GLY A 195 1.71 -11.00 -1.45
C GLY A 195 1.36 -11.77 -2.73
N GLN A 196 2.27 -11.88 -3.70
CA GLN A 196 2.08 -12.67 -4.92
C GLN A 196 2.52 -14.13 -4.80
N SER A 197 3.31 -14.44 -3.78
CA SER A 197 3.92 -15.75 -3.62
C SER A 197 2.97 -16.73 -2.95
N GLU A 198 2.99 -17.99 -3.36
CA GLU A 198 2.28 -19.06 -2.66
C GLU A 198 3.16 -19.59 -1.52
N LEU A 199 3.05 -18.95 -0.37
CA LEU A 199 3.76 -19.22 0.87
C LEU A 199 3.11 -20.36 1.67
N ASN A 200 2.68 -21.43 1.00
CA ASN A 200 2.14 -22.60 1.67
C ASN A 200 3.25 -23.29 2.49
N PRO A 201 3.15 -23.39 3.84
CA PRO A 201 4.16 -24.04 4.66
C PRO A 201 4.34 -25.53 4.34
N GLN A 202 3.38 -26.15 3.65
CA GLN A 202 3.36 -27.55 3.27
C GLN A 202 3.92 -27.80 1.86
N ASP A 203 4.18 -26.74 1.08
CA ASP A 203 4.79 -26.81 -0.26
C ASP A 203 5.88 -25.74 -0.45
N PRO A 204 7.08 -25.95 0.13
CA PRO A 204 8.17 -24.98 0.05
C PRO A 204 8.76 -24.84 -1.36
N ILE A 205 8.58 -25.82 -2.25
CA ILE A 205 9.09 -25.76 -3.63
C ILE A 205 8.23 -24.80 -4.46
N ALA A 206 6.90 -24.88 -4.32
CA ALA A 206 5.99 -23.92 -4.94
C ALA A 206 6.28 -22.48 -4.48
N ALA A 207 6.52 -22.28 -3.18
CA ALA A 207 6.90 -20.98 -2.62
C ALA A 207 8.17 -20.40 -3.26
N ILE A 208 9.23 -21.21 -3.40
CA ILE A 208 10.48 -20.77 -4.03
C ILE A 208 10.25 -20.42 -5.51
N SER A 209 9.52 -21.25 -6.24
CA SER A 209 9.28 -21.04 -7.67
C SER A 209 8.44 -19.78 -7.97
N THR A 210 7.43 -19.50 -7.13
CA THR A 210 6.55 -18.32 -7.28
C THR A 210 7.27 -17.03 -6.92
N VAL A 211 8.10 -17.03 -5.86
CA VAL A 211 9.00 -15.92 -5.53
C VAL A 211 9.98 -15.67 -6.68
N ALA A 212 10.63 -16.71 -7.19
CA ALA A 212 11.60 -16.59 -8.28
C ALA A 212 10.96 -16.03 -9.56
N GLN A 213 9.74 -16.47 -9.89
CA GLN A 213 8.98 -15.96 -11.02
C GLN A 213 8.56 -14.50 -10.83
N ALA A 214 8.10 -14.12 -9.64
CA ALA A 214 7.73 -12.75 -9.31
C ALA A 214 8.94 -11.81 -9.40
N LEU A 215 10.10 -12.23 -8.89
CA LEU A 215 11.37 -11.49 -9.02
C LEU A 215 11.81 -11.39 -10.48
N ALA A 216 11.79 -12.49 -11.24
CA ALA A 216 12.18 -12.48 -12.65
C ALA A 216 11.30 -11.54 -13.49
N THR A 217 9.99 -11.57 -13.25
CA THR A 217 9.03 -10.71 -13.94
C THR A 217 9.21 -9.24 -13.56
N THR A 218 9.44 -8.97 -12.27
CA THR A 218 9.73 -7.62 -11.76
C THR A 218 11.01 -7.07 -12.40
N SER A 219 12.09 -7.85 -12.41
CA SER A 219 13.34 -7.47 -13.06
C SER A 219 13.16 -7.16 -14.55
N PHE A 220 12.34 -7.95 -15.26
CA PHE A 220 12.03 -7.69 -16.67
C PHE A 220 11.21 -6.39 -16.87
N LYS A 221 10.16 -6.20 -16.06
CA LYS A 221 9.31 -5.00 -16.04
C LYS A 221 10.10 -3.74 -15.66
N THR A 222 11.18 -3.86 -14.90
CA THR A 222 12.08 -2.74 -14.56
C THR A 222 13.12 -2.48 -15.66
N ALA A 223 13.78 -3.53 -16.15
CA ALA A 223 14.95 -3.38 -17.03
C ALA A 223 14.59 -2.76 -18.38
N VAL A 224 13.46 -3.14 -18.99
CA VAL A 224 13.06 -2.64 -20.31
C VAL A 224 12.78 -1.12 -20.28
N PRO A 225 11.96 -0.59 -19.35
CA PRO A 225 11.80 0.86 -19.19
C PRO A 225 13.11 1.57 -18.86
N VAL A 226 13.98 1.03 -17.98
CA VAL A 226 15.28 1.66 -17.68
C VAL A 226 16.10 1.86 -18.95
N ILE A 227 16.19 0.83 -19.80
CA ILE A 227 16.94 0.91 -21.06
C ILE A 227 16.29 1.92 -22.02
N ASN A 228 14.96 1.89 -22.16
CA ASN A 228 14.27 2.72 -23.14
C ASN A 228 14.16 4.18 -22.70
N GLU A 229 13.92 4.44 -21.43
CA GLU A 229 13.55 5.75 -20.88
C GLU A 229 14.73 6.47 -20.22
N ASP A 230 15.60 5.76 -19.50
CA ASP A 230 16.63 6.40 -18.66
C ASP A 230 18.00 6.40 -19.31
N ILE A 231 18.30 5.43 -20.18
CA ILE A 231 19.54 5.43 -20.94
C ILE A 231 19.35 6.30 -22.17
N GLN A 232 20.23 7.26 -22.44
CA GLN A 232 20.25 8.05 -23.68
C GLN A 232 21.53 7.75 -24.47
N GLY A 233 21.48 7.98 -25.78
CA GLY A 233 22.61 7.74 -26.68
C GLY A 233 22.58 6.37 -27.39
N THR A 234 23.29 6.30 -28.51
CA THR A 234 23.36 5.11 -29.39
C THR A 234 24.76 4.53 -29.54
N SER A 235 25.75 5.14 -28.89
CA SER A 235 27.16 4.74 -28.89
C SER A 235 27.77 4.89 -27.48
N LEU A 236 28.90 4.22 -27.18
CA LEU A 236 29.54 4.28 -25.86
C LEU A 236 29.93 5.70 -25.44
N ASP A 237 30.28 6.55 -26.41
CA ASP A 237 30.81 7.89 -26.18
C ASP A 237 29.69 8.89 -25.83
N GLU A 238 28.48 8.63 -26.33
CA GLU A 238 27.26 9.42 -26.12
C GLU A 238 26.37 8.87 -25.00
N LEU A 239 26.64 7.67 -24.50
CA LEU A 239 25.79 6.96 -23.56
C LEU A 239 25.61 7.75 -22.25
N SER A 240 24.40 8.18 -21.89
CA SER A 240 24.11 8.78 -20.57
C SER A 240 23.02 8.03 -19.84
N TYR A 241 23.06 8.09 -18.52
CA TYR A 241 22.01 7.60 -17.64
C TYR A 241 21.34 8.78 -16.93
N GLU A 242 20.11 9.09 -17.36
CA GLU A 242 19.31 10.24 -16.93
C GLU A 242 17.94 9.77 -16.42
N PRO A 243 17.88 9.14 -15.23
CA PRO A 243 16.67 8.53 -14.74
C PRO A 243 15.62 9.56 -14.29
N GLN A 244 14.35 9.33 -14.64
CA GLN A 244 13.22 10.08 -14.08
C GLN A 244 12.74 9.52 -12.73
N LYS A 245 13.07 8.26 -12.44
CA LYS A 245 12.73 7.54 -11.20
C LYS A 245 13.94 6.73 -10.75
N THR A 246 14.12 6.56 -9.44
CA THR A 246 15.19 5.68 -8.97
C THR A 246 14.86 4.22 -9.29
N ILE A 247 15.89 3.37 -9.28
CA ILE A 247 15.72 1.94 -9.54
C ILE A 247 14.80 1.31 -8.48
N SER A 248 14.90 1.74 -7.22
CA SER A 248 14.03 1.25 -6.14
C SER A 248 12.56 1.60 -6.34
N GLN A 249 12.25 2.81 -6.84
CA GLN A 249 10.89 3.20 -7.23
C GLN A 249 10.38 2.37 -8.41
N ARG A 250 11.20 2.19 -9.45
CA ARG A 250 10.84 1.37 -10.61
C ARG A 250 10.60 -0.10 -10.22
N LEU A 251 11.40 -0.67 -9.32
CA LEU A 251 11.19 -2.01 -8.78
C LEU A 251 9.89 -2.10 -7.97
N ALA A 252 9.59 -1.10 -7.14
CA ALA A 252 8.34 -1.04 -6.39
C ALA A 252 7.11 -1.03 -7.34
N GLU A 253 7.14 -0.23 -8.40
CA GLU A 253 6.08 -0.18 -9.42
C GLU A 253 5.98 -1.48 -10.24
N ALA A 254 7.12 -1.99 -10.70
CA ALA A 254 7.22 -3.22 -11.49
C ALA A 254 6.75 -4.46 -10.71
N SER A 255 6.89 -4.43 -9.38
CA SER A 255 6.48 -5.53 -8.52
C SER A 255 4.97 -5.67 -8.39
N ASP A 256 4.16 -4.66 -8.74
CA ASP A 256 2.71 -4.83 -8.78
C ASP A 256 2.32 -5.88 -9.86
N PRO A 257 1.55 -6.94 -9.51
CA PRO A 257 1.13 -7.95 -10.47
C PRO A 257 0.32 -7.37 -11.63
N ARG A 258 -0.37 -6.24 -11.42
CA ARG A 258 -1.21 -5.56 -12.40
C ARG A 258 -0.41 -4.69 -13.38
N THR A 259 0.85 -4.37 -13.06
CA THR A 259 1.73 -3.68 -14.00
C THR A 259 1.92 -4.55 -15.25
N PRO A 260 1.59 -4.07 -16.46
CA PRO A 260 1.67 -4.88 -17.67
C PRO A 260 3.12 -5.25 -18.00
N LEU A 261 3.31 -6.36 -18.70
CA LEU A 261 4.60 -6.66 -19.29
C LEU A 261 4.94 -5.64 -20.39
N PRO A 262 6.22 -5.24 -20.53
CA PRO A 262 6.67 -4.49 -21.69
C PRO A 262 6.25 -5.19 -22.99
N SER A 263 5.85 -4.42 -23.99
CA SER A 263 5.46 -5.00 -25.28
C SER A 263 6.67 -5.61 -25.99
N ILE A 264 6.42 -6.46 -26.99
CA ILE A 264 7.49 -7.01 -27.84
C ILE A 264 8.29 -5.87 -28.49
N ASN A 265 7.63 -4.77 -28.87
CA ASN A 265 8.29 -3.61 -29.45
C ASN A 265 9.18 -2.88 -28.44
N ASP A 266 8.74 -2.77 -27.19
CA ASP A 266 9.56 -2.17 -26.12
C ASP A 266 10.79 -3.02 -25.83
N ALA A 267 10.61 -4.35 -25.75
CA ALA A 267 11.71 -5.29 -25.51
C ALA A 267 12.69 -5.31 -26.69
N LEU A 268 12.20 -5.27 -27.93
CA LEU A 268 13.03 -5.19 -29.13
C LEU A 268 13.78 -3.87 -29.20
N SER A 269 13.13 -2.74 -28.87
CA SER A 269 13.76 -1.43 -28.83
C SER A 269 14.88 -1.39 -27.79
N ALA A 270 14.64 -1.95 -26.60
CA ALA A 270 15.65 -2.07 -25.55
C ALA A 270 16.82 -2.95 -26.00
N LEU A 271 16.54 -4.09 -26.65
CA LEU A 271 17.55 -4.99 -27.18
C LEU A 271 18.41 -4.33 -28.28
N ILE A 272 17.78 -3.61 -29.21
CA ILE A 272 18.48 -2.86 -30.26
C ILE A 272 19.38 -1.80 -29.62
N LYS A 273 18.85 -1.03 -28.67
CA LYS A 273 19.58 0.02 -27.97
C LYS A 273 20.82 -0.54 -27.26
N VAL A 274 20.67 -1.62 -26.50
CA VAL A 274 21.81 -2.31 -25.87
C VAL A 274 22.78 -2.88 -26.92
N GLY A 275 22.26 -3.45 -28.02
CA GLY A 275 23.06 -3.98 -29.12
C GLY A 275 23.92 -2.91 -29.80
N THR A 276 23.39 -1.69 -29.95
CA THR A 276 24.11 -0.56 -30.54
C THR A 276 25.16 0.05 -29.60
N ILE A 277 24.98 -0.08 -28.28
CA ILE A 277 25.86 0.51 -27.26
C ILE A 277 27.15 -0.30 -27.03
N GLY A 278 27.27 -1.55 -27.47
CA GLY A 278 28.50 -2.34 -27.32
C GLY A 278 28.66 -3.00 -25.93
N PHE A 279 28.69 -4.34 -25.94
CA PHE A 279 28.35 -5.25 -24.83
C PHE A 279 29.28 -5.27 -23.58
N ASN A 280 30.34 -4.43 -23.50
CA ASN A 280 31.39 -4.60 -22.47
C ASN A 280 31.26 -3.69 -21.23
N ALA A 281 30.66 -2.50 -21.31
CA ALA A 281 30.55 -1.58 -20.17
C ALA A 281 29.40 -1.93 -19.20
N VAL A 282 28.27 -2.39 -19.74
CA VAL A 282 27.06 -2.76 -18.96
C VAL A 282 27.26 -4.06 -18.16
N LYS A 283 28.18 -4.92 -18.60
CA LYS A 283 28.49 -6.21 -17.95
C LYS A 283 28.91 -6.03 -16.49
N THR A 284 29.69 -5.00 -16.16
CA THR A 284 30.33 -4.88 -14.84
C THR A 284 29.37 -4.55 -13.68
N VAL A 285 28.34 -3.74 -13.91
CA VAL A 285 27.38 -3.35 -12.86
C VAL A 285 26.34 -4.46 -12.63
N VAL A 286 25.81 -5.03 -13.72
CA VAL A 286 24.78 -6.08 -13.65
C VAL A 286 25.33 -7.38 -13.07
N THR A 287 26.52 -7.83 -13.49
CA THR A 287 27.06 -9.12 -13.02
C THR A 287 27.67 -9.07 -11.61
N LYS A 288 27.85 -7.90 -11.01
CA LYS A 288 28.36 -7.77 -9.63
C LYS A 288 27.25 -7.56 -8.58
N VAL A 289 26.13 -6.95 -8.96
CA VAL A 289 25.02 -6.66 -8.04
C VAL A 289 23.96 -7.78 -8.03
N PHE A 290 23.74 -8.45 -9.17
CA PHE A 290 22.75 -9.51 -9.31
C PHE A 290 23.43 -10.84 -9.65
N THR A 291 24.20 -11.40 -8.72
CA THR A 291 24.79 -12.73 -8.90
C THR A 291 23.78 -13.83 -8.57
N PRO A 292 23.97 -15.05 -9.11
CA PRO A 292 23.21 -16.23 -8.68
C PRO A 292 23.26 -16.44 -7.16
N GLU A 293 24.40 -16.11 -6.51
CA GLU A 293 24.50 -16.15 -5.05
C GLU A 293 23.62 -15.10 -4.38
N THR A 294 23.58 -13.85 -4.84
CA THR A 294 22.70 -12.81 -4.28
C THR A 294 21.22 -13.18 -4.41
N ILE A 295 20.83 -13.75 -5.55
CA ILE A 295 19.46 -14.23 -5.79
C ILE A 295 19.12 -15.40 -4.86
N ALA A 296 20.05 -16.35 -4.65
CA ALA A 296 19.87 -17.47 -3.73
C ALA A 296 19.85 -17.05 -2.25
N GLU A 297 20.64 -16.05 -1.87
CA GLU A 297 20.70 -15.50 -0.50
C GLU A 297 19.43 -14.70 -0.19
N LEU A 298 18.90 -13.94 -1.15
CA LEU A 298 17.59 -13.28 -1.07
C LEU A 298 16.45 -14.30 -0.95
N ALA A 299 16.51 -15.38 -1.72
CA ALA A 299 15.52 -16.46 -1.67
C ALA A 299 15.53 -17.22 -0.34
N THR A 300 16.70 -17.40 0.30
CA THR A 300 16.83 -18.16 1.56
C THR A 300 16.58 -17.31 2.81
N VAL A 301 17.06 -16.07 2.85
CA VAL A 301 16.90 -15.16 4.00
C VAL A 301 15.55 -14.44 3.96
N GLY A 302 15.04 -14.10 2.77
CA GLY A 302 13.79 -13.34 2.59
C GLY A 302 12.54 -14.05 3.09
N LEU A 303 12.55 -15.38 3.08
CA LEU A 303 11.43 -16.22 3.53
C LEU A 303 11.33 -16.32 5.06
N ALA A 304 12.45 -16.24 5.78
CA ALA A 304 12.48 -16.39 7.24
C ALA A 304 12.50 -15.03 7.98
N ASN A 305 13.10 -14.01 7.38
CA ASN A 305 13.19 -12.67 7.95
C ASN A 305 13.36 -11.62 6.83
N PRO A 306 12.25 -11.00 6.38
CA PRO A 306 12.26 -9.99 5.32
C PRO A 306 13.17 -8.80 5.62
N VAL A 307 13.28 -8.42 6.91
CA VAL A 307 14.17 -7.34 7.37
C VAL A 307 15.64 -7.76 7.25
N ALA A 308 15.97 -9.01 7.55
CA ALA A 308 17.31 -9.54 7.34
C ALA A 308 17.68 -9.64 5.85
N ALA A 309 16.74 -9.96 4.96
CA ALA A 309 16.99 -9.99 3.52
C ALA A 309 17.21 -8.58 2.94
N ALA A 310 16.46 -7.59 3.41
CA ALA A 310 16.71 -6.19 3.10
C ALA A 310 18.10 -5.75 3.62
N MET A 311 18.51 -6.21 4.80
CA MET A 311 19.86 -5.97 5.33
C MET A 311 20.94 -6.68 4.49
N THR A 312 20.74 -7.92 4.05
CA THR A 312 21.68 -8.64 3.18
C THR A 312 21.82 -7.95 1.82
N LEU A 313 20.71 -7.48 1.24
CA LEU A 313 20.76 -6.66 0.04
C LEU A 313 21.54 -5.36 0.29
N GLY A 314 21.25 -4.69 1.42
CA GLY A 314 21.95 -3.50 1.88
C GLY A 314 23.45 -3.72 2.11
N THR A 315 23.88 -4.86 2.65
CA THR A 315 25.31 -5.18 2.86
C THR A 315 26.02 -5.55 1.56
N LYS A 316 25.34 -6.21 0.61
CA LYS A 316 25.91 -6.49 -0.72
C LYS A 316 26.08 -5.20 -1.52
N ILE A 317 25.06 -4.34 -1.51
CA ILE A 317 25.12 -2.97 -2.04
C ILE A 317 26.26 -2.19 -1.36
N ALA A 318 26.34 -2.23 -0.02
CA ALA A 318 27.39 -1.56 0.75
C ALA A 318 28.81 -2.09 0.42
N SER A 319 28.95 -3.40 0.24
CA SER A 319 30.23 -4.04 -0.11
C SER A 319 30.68 -3.70 -1.53
N ALA A 320 29.75 -3.56 -2.48
CA ALA A 320 30.04 -3.02 -3.81
C ALA A 320 30.56 -1.57 -3.70
N THR A 321 30.02 -0.76 -2.78
CA THR A 321 30.54 0.59 -2.48
C THR A 321 31.94 0.61 -1.85
N MET A 322 32.32 -0.38 -1.04
CA MET A 322 33.66 -0.40 -0.43
C MET A 322 34.76 -0.79 -1.43
N GLU A 323 34.42 -1.55 -2.48
CA GLU A 323 35.30 -1.77 -3.64
C GLU A 323 35.28 -0.60 -4.64
N LEU A 324 34.27 0.26 -4.59
CA LEU A 324 34.17 1.49 -5.38
C LEU A 324 34.86 2.64 -4.62
N VAL A 325 36.19 2.72 -4.74
CA VAL A 325 36.93 3.96 -4.44
C VAL A 325 36.21 5.13 -5.12
N PRO A 326 35.94 6.27 -4.44
CA PRO A 326 35.40 7.46 -5.10
C PRO A 326 36.27 7.76 -6.32
N PRO A 327 35.75 7.72 -7.55
CA PRO A 327 36.63 7.75 -8.68
C PRO A 327 37.24 9.14 -8.78
N ALA A 328 38.56 9.24 -8.64
CA ALA A 328 39.34 10.22 -9.39
C ALA A 328 39.36 9.87 -10.90
N ALA A 329 38.34 9.16 -11.41
CA ALA A 329 38.33 8.53 -12.72
C ALA A 329 37.58 9.35 -13.76
N GLN A 330 38.16 9.40 -14.96
CA GLN A 330 37.77 10.22 -16.10
C GLN A 330 36.51 9.73 -16.86
N SER A 331 35.67 8.87 -16.28
CA SER A 331 34.53 8.25 -17.00
C SER A 331 33.18 8.68 -16.43
N ARG A 332 32.40 9.40 -17.25
CA ARG A 332 31.07 9.92 -16.92
C ARG A 332 30.10 8.82 -16.46
N LEU A 333 30.12 7.65 -17.11
CA LEU A 333 29.27 6.51 -16.79
C LEU A 333 29.51 5.93 -15.39
N VAL A 334 30.76 5.97 -14.92
CA VAL A 334 31.10 5.49 -13.57
C VAL A 334 30.51 6.43 -12.51
N ASN A 335 30.54 7.74 -12.78
CA ASN A 335 29.93 8.74 -11.90
C ASN A 335 28.40 8.62 -11.91
N GLU A 336 27.77 8.43 -13.07
CA GLU A 336 26.32 8.22 -13.18
C GLU A 336 25.85 6.95 -12.47
N ALA A 337 26.60 5.85 -12.56
CA ALA A 337 26.32 4.62 -11.81
C ALA A 337 26.49 4.82 -10.28
N PHE A 338 27.47 5.62 -9.86
CA PHE A 338 27.67 5.98 -8.46
C PHE A 338 26.53 6.87 -7.94
N THR A 339 26.07 7.85 -8.73
CA THR A 339 24.91 8.68 -8.42
C THR A 339 23.64 7.83 -8.31
N ALA A 340 23.39 6.92 -9.26
CA ALA A 340 22.24 6.00 -9.20
C ALA A 340 22.22 5.15 -7.92
N LEU A 341 23.40 4.74 -7.44
CA LEU A 341 23.55 4.01 -6.20
C LEU A 341 23.29 4.89 -4.98
N GLN A 342 23.83 6.11 -4.98
CA GLN A 342 23.60 7.10 -3.93
C GLN A 342 22.12 7.50 -3.85
N ASP A 343 21.44 7.62 -4.97
CA ASP A 343 20.01 7.90 -5.06
C ASP A 343 19.20 6.75 -4.47
N ASN A 344 19.53 5.49 -4.77
CA ASN A 344 18.86 4.33 -4.14
C ASN A 344 19.07 4.27 -2.62
N ILE A 345 20.28 4.60 -2.12
CA ILE A 345 20.54 4.67 -0.68
C ILE A 345 19.75 5.82 -0.05
N THR A 346 19.67 6.96 -0.72
CA THR A 346 18.92 8.14 -0.27
C THR A 346 17.42 7.85 -0.23
N ASP A 347 16.89 7.17 -1.25
CA ASP A 347 15.50 6.77 -1.36
C ASP A 347 15.07 5.72 -0.33
N ASN A 348 16.03 4.97 0.23
CA ASN A 348 15.79 3.95 1.24
C ASN A 348 16.42 4.31 2.60
N ARG A 349 16.75 5.59 2.80
CA ARG A 349 17.50 6.08 3.98
C ARG A 349 16.84 5.72 5.31
N ASP A 350 15.52 5.58 5.31
CA ASP A 350 14.79 5.30 6.54
C ASP A 350 15.03 3.86 7.03
N LEU A 351 15.35 2.91 6.14
CA LEU A 351 15.69 1.54 6.52
C LEU A 351 16.95 1.43 7.38
N PHE A 352 17.85 2.41 7.26
CA PHE A 352 19.14 2.45 7.95
C PHE A 352 19.14 3.41 9.15
N ASN A 353 18.01 4.06 9.43
CA ASN A 353 17.87 5.01 10.52
C ASN A 353 17.48 4.29 11.83
N VAL A 354 18.33 4.41 12.86
CA VAL A 354 18.10 3.76 14.17
C VAL A 354 16.80 4.22 14.84
N ALA A 355 16.41 5.50 14.69
CA ALA A 355 15.15 6.00 15.22
C ALA A 355 13.93 5.39 14.48
N THR A 356 14.05 5.17 13.17
CA THR A 356 13.06 4.43 12.38
C THR A 356 12.96 2.99 12.88
N LEU A 357 14.08 2.26 13.02
CA LEU A 357 14.08 0.89 13.52
C LEU A 357 13.46 0.75 14.92
N VAL A 358 13.71 1.71 15.83
CA VAL A 358 13.08 1.74 17.16
C VAL A 358 11.58 2.01 17.04
N ARG A 359 11.15 2.95 16.19
CA ARG A 359 9.74 3.32 15.96
C ARG A 359 8.89 2.13 15.50
N TYR A 360 9.45 1.24 14.68
CA TYR A 360 8.75 0.09 14.09
C TYR A 360 9.04 -1.26 14.76
N SER A 361 9.83 -1.26 15.84
CA SER A 361 10.25 -2.48 16.56
C SER A 361 9.08 -3.33 17.08
N ASP A 362 7.92 -2.73 17.32
CA ASP A 362 6.72 -3.39 17.85
C ASP A 362 5.52 -3.32 16.88
N THR A 363 5.80 -3.28 15.56
CA THR A 363 4.78 -3.14 14.50
C THR A 363 3.61 -4.12 14.63
N ILE A 364 3.85 -5.36 15.08
CA ILE A 364 2.78 -6.36 15.26
C ILE A 364 1.79 -5.92 16.35
N ALA A 365 2.28 -5.46 17.51
CA ALA A 365 1.40 -4.98 18.55
C ALA A 365 0.70 -3.68 18.15
N LYS A 366 1.37 -2.81 17.38
CA LYS A 366 0.72 -1.61 16.79
C LYS A 366 -0.42 -2.01 15.84
N HIS A 367 -0.18 -2.97 14.96
CA HIS A 367 -1.16 -3.46 14.01
C HIS A 367 -2.38 -4.09 14.71
N GLN A 368 -2.17 -4.80 15.83
CA GLN A 368 -3.25 -5.40 16.62
C GLN A 368 -3.90 -4.44 17.63
N GLY A 369 -3.34 -3.24 17.81
CA GLY A 369 -3.69 -2.30 18.88
C GLY A 369 -5.00 -1.51 18.68
N TYR A 370 -5.70 -1.64 17.56
CA TYR A 370 -6.84 -0.77 17.22
C TYR A 370 -8.08 -0.90 18.14
N ALA A 371 -8.06 -1.88 19.03
CA ALA A 371 -9.07 -2.05 20.08
C ALA A 371 -8.69 -1.42 21.43
N SER A 372 -7.46 -0.92 21.58
CA SER A 372 -6.91 -0.50 22.87
C SER A 372 -6.11 0.81 22.83
N VAL A 373 -5.46 1.14 21.73
CA VAL A 373 -4.75 2.43 21.57
C VAL A 373 -5.76 3.57 21.43
N SER A 374 -5.45 4.76 21.94
CA SER A 374 -6.35 5.91 21.80
C SER A 374 -6.34 6.49 20.38
N ALA A 375 -7.51 6.80 19.85
CA ALA A 375 -7.72 7.57 18.62
C ALA A 375 -8.68 8.75 18.81
N SER A 376 -8.98 9.15 20.05
CA SER A 376 -9.77 10.34 20.35
C SER A 376 -9.14 11.14 21.50
N PRO A 377 -9.48 12.44 21.65
CA PRO A 377 -9.08 13.22 22.82
C PRO A 377 -9.58 12.64 24.15
N THR A 378 -10.66 11.84 24.11
CA THR A 378 -11.27 11.20 25.29
C THR A 378 -10.71 9.81 25.59
N GLY A 379 -9.67 9.37 24.87
CA GLY A 379 -9.05 8.06 25.13
C GLY A 379 -9.75 6.88 24.47
N GLN A 380 -10.70 7.10 23.56
CA GLN A 380 -11.44 6.01 22.92
C GLN A 380 -10.59 5.31 21.86
N ALA A 381 -10.73 3.99 21.78
CA ALA A 381 -10.05 3.21 20.76
C ALA A 381 -10.61 3.44 19.35
N PRO A 382 -9.80 3.29 18.27
CA PRO A 382 -10.25 3.44 16.88
C PRO A 382 -11.56 2.72 16.57
N VAL A 383 -11.70 1.45 16.97
CA VAL A 383 -12.92 0.66 16.76
C VAL A 383 -14.14 1.24 17.48
N ILE A 384 -13.96 1.91 18.63
CA ILE A 384 -15.03 2.54 19.40
C ILE A 384 -15.40 3.89 18.78
N VAL A 385 -14.41 4.66 18.34
CA VAL A 385 -14.63 5.94 17.63
C VAL A 385 -15.45 5.69 16.36
N ALA A 386 -15.06 4.70 15.55
CA ALA A 386 -15.80 4.32 14.34
C ALA A 386 -17.23 3.82 14.67
N ALA A 387 -17.39 3.01 15.73
CA ALA A 387 -18.70 2.55 16.18
C ALA A 387 -19.63 3.71 16.58
N ASN A 388 -19.10 4.65 17.37
CA ASN A 388 -19.83 5.83 17.83
C ASN A 388 -20.19 6.75 16.65
N TRP A 389 -19.29 6.89 15.69
CA TRP A 389 -19.55 7.65 14.47
C TRP A 389 -20.72 7.08 13.67
N PHE A 390 -20.73 5.78 13.39
CA PHE A 390 -21.81 5.19 12.61
C PHE A 390 -23.14 5.22 13.38
N ALA A 391 -23.11 5.06 14.70
CA ALA A 391 -24.29 5.27 15.55
C ALA A 391 -24.81 6.71 15.51
N ALA A 392 -23.91 7.70 15.54
CA ALA A 392 -24.26 9.11 15.42
C ALA A 392 -24.87 9.43 14.05
N ALA A 393 -24.27 8.93 12.97
CA ALA A 393 -24.77 9.10 11.61
C ALA A 393 -26.19 8.53 11.44
N ALA A 394 -26.46 7.36 12.02
CA ALA A 394 -27.79 6.75 12.01
C ALA A 394 -28.83 7.57 12.78
N ARG A 395 -28.45 8.19 13.91
CA ARG A 395 -29.34 9.09 14.66
C ARG A 395 -29.65 10.37 13.90
N ASP A 396 -28.65 10.99 13.26
CA ASP A 396 -28.86 12.17 12.41
C ASP A 396 -29.80 11.85 11.23
N LEU A 397 -29.66 10.66 10.62
CA LEU A 397 -30.55 10.19 9.56
C LEU A 397 -31.99 9.95 10.05
N ALA A 398 -32.16 9.32 11.21
CA ALA A 398 -33.48 9.06 11.79
C ALA A 398 -34.20 10.36 12.17
N ALA A 399 -33.47 11.33 12.72
CA ALA A 399 -34.02 12.65 13.03
C ALA A 399 -34.51 13.39 11.78
N HIS A 400 -33.78 13.28 10.67
CA HIS A 400 -34.17 13.87 9.38
C HIS A 400 -35.40 13.19 8.75
N GLN A 401 -35.56 11.88 8.94
CA GLN A 401 -36.75 11.17 8.46
C GLN A 401 -38.00 11.51 9.26
N GLY A 402 -37.87 11.84 10.55
CA GLY A 402 -39.00 12.26 11.39
C GLY A 402 -39.47 13.71 11.16
N THR A 403 -38.71 14.52 10.40
CA THR A 403 -39.06 15.91 10.08
C THR A 403 -39.63 16.08 8.66
N ARG A 404 -39.70 15.01 7.87
CA ARG A 404 -40.47 14.94 6.61
C ARG A 404 -41.82 14.27 6.87
#